data_AF-A0A2N5YJM8-F1
#
_entry.id   AF-A0A2N5YJM8-F1
#
_cell.length_a   1.000
_cell.length_b   1.000
_cell.length_c   1.000
_cell.angle_alpha   90.00
_cell.angle_beta   90.00
_cell.angle_gamma   90.00
#
_symmetry.space_group_name_H-M   'P 1'
#
loop_
_entity.id
_entity.type
_entity.pdbx_description
1 polymer ?
#
loop_
_entity_poly.entity_id
_entity_poly.type
_entity_poly.pdbx_seq_one_letter_code
_entity_poly.pdbx_strand_id
1 'polypeptide(L)'
;MCPKLLFMFKRYLLTIVAIFLFVFIVSAGENEEKPVAQDGVIDISHWNFEKFGSLYLRGEWEMYWDTLLNPEDFIGEIPKATGYFNFPAYWNNQTINGKALNNFGYATIRLKVKSDKKLNLMVNLKEFMTNYRFYLNGDLLAVNGTPGTTREESVPQYYQQNIIVSLHKGLNEILIQSSNFHHRSGGYYDDIEIGEVQYMIHKRIGAIGFDLFLFGSLLIMALYHLGFFIFRTSNKSTLYFAIFTL
;
A
#
# COMPACT_ATOMS: atom_id res chain seq x y z
N MET A 1 29.44 42.94 3.05
CA MET A 1 28.71 42.19 1.99
C MET A 1 27.99 43.21 1.10
N CYS A 2 28.20 43.18 -0.22
CA CYS A 2 27.74 44.24 -1.13
C CYS A 2 26.20 44.22 -1.27
N PRO A 3 25.47 45.33 -1.07
CA PRO A 3 23.99 45.35 -1.07
C PRO A 3 23.38 44.88 -2.40
N LYS A 4 24.08 45.05 -3.52
CA LYS A 4 23.68 44.54 -4.84
C LYS A 4 23.65 43.00 -4.89
N LEU A 5 24.60 42.34 -4.21
CA LEU A 5 24.70 40.87 -4.19
C LEU A 5 23.55 40.26 -3.36
N LEU A 6 23.21 40.90 -2.23
CA LEU A 6 22.08 40.49 -1.39
C LEU A 6 20.74 40.65 -2.13
N PHE A 7 20.59 41.73 -2.90
CA PHE A 7 19.41 41.98 -3.73
C PHE A 7 19.27 40.96 -4.86
N MET A 8 20.36 40.63 -5.55
CA MET A 8 20.37 39.58 -6.58
C MET A 8 20.02 38.21 -5.99
N PHE A 9 20.60 37.85 -4.85
CA PHE A 9 20.33 36.57 -4.19
C PHE A 9 18.87 36.44 -3.76
N LYS A 10 18.28 37.49 -3.15
CA LYS A 10 16.85 37.51 -2.82
C LYS A 10 15.97 37.32 -4.06
N ARG A 11 16.33 37.96 -5.18
CA ARG A 11 15.55 37.87 -6.42
C ARG A 11 15.61 36.46 -7.02
N TYR A 12 16.79 35.83 -7.07
CA TYR A 12 16.93 34.43 -7.51
C TYR A 12 16.17 33.47 -6.61
N LEU A 13 16.25 33.64 -5.29
CA LEU A 13 15.51 32.81 -4.34
C LEU A 13 13.99 32.95 -4.53
N LEU A 14 13.48 34.17 -4.70
CA LEU A 14 12.06 34.44 -4.99
C LEU A 14 11.62 33.78 -6.30
N THR A 15 12.44 33.82 -7.35
CA THR A 15 12.13 33.17 -8.63
C THR A 15 12.07 31.64 -8.48
N ILE A 16 13.00 31.03 -7.75
CA ILE A 16 13.00 29.58 -7.50
C ILE A 16 11.76 29.17 -6.72
N VAL A 17 11.40 29.91 -5.67
CA VAL A 17 10.19 29.67 -4.88
C VAL A 17 8.93 29.82 -5.74
N ALA A 18 8.86 30.84 -6.59
CA ALA A 18 7.73 31.06 -7.49
C ALA A 18 7.59 29.93 -8.53
N ILE A 19 8.69 29.42 -9.08
CA ILE A 19 8.69 28.25 -9.98
C ILE A 19 8.20 27.01 -9.24
N PHE A 20 8.69 26.77 -8.02
CA PHE A 20 8.25 25.64 -7.19
C PHE A 20 6.75 25.71 -6.88
N LEU A 21 6.24 26.89 -6.51
CA LEU A 21 4.81 27.10 -6.25
C LEU A 21 3.97 26.95 -7.51
N PHE A 22 4.44 27.43 -8.66
CA PHE A 22 3.73 27.28 -9.94
C PHE A 22 3.63 25.82 -10.37
N VAL A 23 4.71 25.05 -10.24
CA VAL A 23 4.71 23.60 -10.49
C VAL A 23 3.73 22.88 -9.56
N PHE A 24 3.66 23.29 -8.29
CA PHE A 24 2.70 22.73 -7.32
C PHE A 24 1.24 23.00 -7.70
N ILE A 25 0.93 24.20 -8.20
CA ILE A 25 -0.44 24.59 -8.59
C ILE A 25 -0.88 23.86 -9.86
N VAL A 26 0.00 23.71 -10.85
CA VAL A 26 -0.31 23.00 -12.11
C VAL A 26 -0.51 21.50 -11.88
N SER A 27 0.02 20.95 -10.79
CA SER A 27 -0.17 19.54 -10.40
C SER A 27 -1.50 19.27 -9.66
N ALA A 28 -2.35 20.27 -9.44
CA ALA A 28 -3.68 20.06 -8.86
C ALA A 28 -4.60 19.38 -9.91
N GLY A 29 -4.51 18.05 -9.98
CA GLY A 29 -5.31 17.23 -10.88
C GLY A 29 -6.80 17.24 -10.54
N GLU A 30 -7.61 16.83 -11.51
CA GLU A 30 -9.05 16.62 -11.32
C GLU A 30 -9.31 15.61 -10.20
N ASN A 31 -10.18 15.98 -9.28
CA ASN A 31 -10.50 15.20 -8.09
C ASN A 31 -11.78 14.41 -8.35
N GLU A 32 -11.64 13.20 -8.91
CA GLU A 32 -12.76 12.26 -9.02
C GLU A 32 -13.02 11.63 -7.65
N GLU A 33 -14.29 11.55 -7.26
CA GLU A 33 -14.67 10.88 -6.02
C GLU A 33 -14.34 9.39 -6.12
N LYS A 34 -13.41 8.93 -5.28
CA LYS A 34 -12.92 7.55 -5.32
C LYS A 34 -13.97 6.63 -4.70
N PRO A 35 -14.31 5.49 -5.35
CA PRO A 35 -15.19 4.50 -4.75
C PRO A 35 -14.66 4.04 -3.39
N VAL A 36 -15.57 3.90 -2.43
CA VAL A 36 -15.29 3.36 -1.10
C VAL A 36 -16.28 2.23 -0.84
N ALA A 37 -15.80 1.13 -0.28
CA ALA A 37 -16.62 0.00 0.09
C ALA A 37 -17.57 0.37 1.24
N GLN A 38 -18.83 -0.01 1.09
CA GLN A 38 -19.88 0.11 2.11
C GLN A 38 -20.61 -1.22 2.19
N ASP A 39 -20.88 -1.69 3.41
CA ASP A 39 -21.55 -2.98 3.64
C ASP A 39 -20.92 -4.15 2.86
N GLY A 40 -19.58 -4.18 2.76
CA GLY A 40 -18.85 -5.25 2.07
C GLY A 40 -18.90 -5.20 0.54
N VAL A 41 -19.37 -4.11 -0.06
CA VAL A 41 -19.45 -3.93 -1.52
C VAL A 41 -18.79 -2.63 -1.94
N ILE A 42 -17.95 -2.70 -2.98
CA ILE A 42 -17.42 -1.52 -3.68
C ILE A 42 -17.89 -1.54 -5.14
N ASP A 43 -18.45 -0.42 -5.61
CA ASP A 43 -18.87 -0.28 -7.01
C ASP A 43 -17.82 0.51 -7.81
N ILE A 44 -17.12 -0.19 -8.69
CA ILE A 44 -16.09 0.39 -9.56
C ILE A 44 -16.58 0.54 -11.01
N SER A 45 -17.88 0.34 -11.27
CA SER A 45 -18.46 0.36 -12.63
C SER A 45 -18.21 1.68 -13.36
N HIS A 46 -18.14 2.79 -12.64
CA HIS A 46 -17.92 4.12 -13.22
C HIS A 46 -16.47 4.59 -13.14
N TRP A 47 -15.57 3.77 -12.59
CA TRP A 47 -14.17 4.15 -12.48
C TRP A 47 -13.46 4.08 -13.83
N ASN A 48 -12.93 5.21 -14.27
CA ASN A 48 -12.14 5.29 -15.50
C ASN A 48 -10.66 4.97 -15.23
N PHE A 49 -10.31 3.69 -15.34
CA PHE A 49 -8.93 3.22 -15.20
C PHE A 49 -7.95 3.80 -16.23
N GLU A 50 -8.39 4.19 -17.42
CA GLU A 50 -7.52 4.80 -18.42
C GLU A 50 -7.12 6.23 -18.01
N LYS A 51 -8.05 6.97 -17.42
CA LYS A 51 -7.83 8.35 -16.98
C LYS A 51 -7.13 8.45 -15.62
N PHE A 52 -7.55 7.62 -14.66
CA PHE A 52 -7.10 7.73 -13.27
C PHE A 52 -6.15 6.61 -12.84
N GLY A 53 -5.99 5.58 -13.67
CA GLY A 53 -4.99 4.52 -13.49
C GLY A 53 -5.36 3.45 -12.48
N SER A 54 -5.66 3.82 -11.25
CA SER A 54 -5.88 2.89 -10.13
C SER A 54 -6.73 3.47 -9.00
N LEU A 55 -7.26 2.59 -8.16
CA LEU A 55 -7.98 2.95 -6.94
C LEU A 55 -7.57 2.04 -5.77
N TYR A 56 -7.88 2.46 -4.55
CA TYR A 56 -7.68 1.65 -3.36
C TYR A 56 -8.99 0.99 -2.93
N LEU A 57 -8.94 -0.28 -2.54
CA LEU A 57 -10.11 -1.04 -2.07
C LEU A 57 -10.42 -0.73 -0.59
N ARG A 58 -10.60 0.55 -0.28
CA ARG A 58 -10.85 1.06 1.08
C ARG A 58 -12.31 0.94 1.48
N GLY A 59 -12.58 0.98 2.78
CA GLY A 59 -13.93 1.06 3.35
C GLY A 59 -14.31 -0.21 4.10
N GLU A 60 -15.60 -0.48 4.19
CA GLU A 60 -16.15 -1.55 5.01
C GLU A 60 -16.12 -2.91 4.31
N TRP A 61 -15.35 -3.84 4.87
CA TRP A 61 -15.27 -5.23 4.42
C TRP A 61 -16.02 -6.14 5.39
N GLU A 62 -16.67 -7.20 4.89
CA GLU A 62 -17.22 -8.24 5.76
C GLU A 62 -16.06 -8.93 6.50
N MET A 63 -16.19 -9.13 7.81
CA MET A 63 -15.18 -9.79 8.63
C MET A 63 -15.77 -10.97 9.39
N TYR A 64 -15.03 -12.07 9.35
CA TYR A 64 -15.30 -13.33 10.03
C TYR A 64 -14.15 -13.59 10.99
N TRP A 65 -14.31 -13.11 12.22
CA TRP A 65 -13.28 -13.19 13.26
C TRP A 65 -13.23 -14.60 13.89
N ASP A 66 -12.03 -15.06 14.24
CA ASP A 66 -11.75 -16.42 14.72
C ASP A 66 -12.30 -17.50 13.78
N THR A 67 -12.25 -17.25 12.47
CA THR A 67 -12.68 -18.22 11.46
C THR A 67 -11.86 -18.08 10.17
N LEU A 68 -11.32 -19.21 9.66
CA LEU A 68 -10.70 -19.31 8.34
C LEU A 68 -11.68 -20.00 7.38
N LEU A 69 -12.45 -19.22 6.63
CA LEU A 69 -13.41 -19.68 5.63
C LEU A 69 -12.74 -19.76 4.27
N ASN A 70 -13.01 -20.84 3.53
CA ASN A 70 -12.62 -21.00 2.14
C ASN A 70 -13.75 -20.51 1.22
N PRO A 71 -13.49 -20.29 -0.08
CA PRO A 71 -14.53 -19.84 -1.01
C PRO A 71 -15.74 -20.77 -1.08
N GLU A 72 -15.55 -22.07 -0.88
CA GLU A 72 -16.63 -23.06 -0.91
C GLU A 72 -17.62 -22.88 0.25
N ASP A 73 -17.17 -22.30 1.37
CA ASP A 73 -18.03 -22.03 2.53
C ASP A 73 -19.06 -20.93 2.26
N PHE A 74 -18.92 -20.19 1.15
CA PHE A 74 -19.88 -19.17 0.71
C PHE A 74 -20.89 -19.69 -0.32
N ILE A 75 -20.87 -20.99 -0.63
CA ILE A 75 -21.83 -21.64 -1.51
C ILE A 75 -22.99 -22.20 -0.67
N GLY A 76 -24.20 -21.67 -0.87
CA GLY A 76 -25.40 -22.11 -0.16
C GLY A 76 -25.73 -21.20 1.02
N GLU A 77 -25.73 -21.75 2.24
CA GLU A 77 -25.98 -20.96 3.46
C GLU A 77 -24.75 -20.09 3.77
N ILE A 78 -24.86 -18.81 3.44
CA ILE A 78 -23.76 -17.84 3.62
C ILE A 78 -23.51 -17.65 5.12
N PRO A 79 -22.26 -17.85 5.61
CA PRO A 79 -21.90 -17.59 6.99
C PRO A 79 -22.23 -16.15 7.37
N LYS A 80 -22.77 -15.98 8.57
CA LYS A 80 -23.05 -14.63 9.10
C LYS A 80 -21.73 -13.94 9.44
N ALA A 81 -21.49 -12.77 8.86
CA ALA A 81 -20.33 -11.95 9.19
C ALA A 81 -20.34 -11.59 10.69
N THR A 82 -19.16 -11.61 11.31
CA THR A 82 -18.98 -11.07 12.66
C THR A 82 -19.27 -9.57 12.66
N GLY A 83 -18.90 -8.86 11.60
CA GLY A 83 -19.29 -7.47 11.39
C GLY A 83 -18.50 -6.86 10.22
N TYR A 84 -18.44 -5.53 10.19
CA TYR A 84 -17.69 -4.81 9.16
C TYR A 84 -16.38 -4.26 9.69
N PHE A 85 -15.33 -4.45 8.91
CA PHE A 85 -13.99 -3.99 9.19
C PHE A 85 -13.64 -2.83 8.27
N ASN A 86 -13.29 -1.68 8.84
CA ASN A 86 -12.85 -0.53 8.05
C ASN A 86 -11.41 -0.74 7.58
N PHE A 87 -11.26 -1.06 6.31
CA PHE A 87 -10.00 -1.39 5.66
C PHE A 87 -9.38 -0.16 4.97
N PRO A 88 -8.05 0.00 5.03
CA PRO A 88 -7.10 -0.76 5.84
C PRO A 88 -7.11 -0.30 7.30
N ALA A 89 -6.87 -1.24 8.21
CA ALA A 89 -6.66 -0.96 9.62
C ALA A 89 -5.90 -2.09 10.30
N TYR A 90 -5.37 -1.81 11.49
CA TYR A 90 -5.09 -2.88 12.43
C TYR A 90 -6.38 -3.32 13.11
N TRP A 91 -6.54 -4.62 13.36
CA TRP A 91 -7.66 -5.09 14.18
C TRP A 91 -7.42 -4.88 15.67
N ASN A 92 -6.18 -4.67 16.10
CA ASN A 92 -5.83 -4.29 17.47
C ASN A 92 -6.63 -3.03 17.81
N ASN A 93 -7.52 -3.11 18.79
CA ASN A 93 -8.42 -2.02 19.23
C ASN A 93 -9.64 -1.74 18.35
N GLN A 94 -9.93 -2.55 17.34
CA GLN A 94 -11.24 -2.51 16.68
C GLN A 94 -12.28 -3.18 17.58
N THR A 95 -13.46 -2.58 17.67
CA THR A 95 -14.59 -3.17 18.38
C THR A 95 -15.62 -3.61 17.35
N ILE A 96 -15.80 -4.92 17.21
CA ILE A 96 -16.81 -5.50 16.34
C ILE A 96 -17.88 -6.13 17.22
N ASN A 97 -19.14 -5.73 17.04
CA ASN A 97 -20.28 -6.13 17.87
C ASN A 97 -20.03 -5.98 19.39
N GLY A 98 -19.39 -4.90 19.81
CA GLY A 98 -19.13 -4.61 21.23
C GLY A 98 -17.99 -5.43 21.85
N LYS A 99 -17.25 -6.24 21.08
CA LYS A 99 -16.05 -6.95 21.54
C LYS A 99 -14.79 -6.35 20.91
N ALA A 100 -13.85 -5.96 21.75
CA ALA A 100 -12.53 -5.57 21.30
C ALA A 100 -11.78 -6.79 20.78
N LEU A 101 -11.22 -6.68 19.58
CA LEU A 101 -10.43 -7.76 18.98
C LEU A 101 -9.05 -7.81 19.62
N ASN A 102 -8.57 -9.04 19.87
CA ASN A 102 -7.22 -9.28 20.36
C ASN A 102 -6.20 -9.02 19.24
N ASN A 103 -4.99 -8.61 19.60
CA ASN A 103 -3.88 -8.43 18.67
C ASN A 103 -3.52 -9.76 17.99
N PHE A 104 -3.63 -10.86 18.75
CA PHE A 104 -3.45 -12.21 18.23
C PHE A 104 -4.79 -12.85 17.87
N GLY A 105 -4.83 -13.48 16.71
CA GLY A 105 -6.03 -14.10 16.19
C GLY A 105 -5.94 -14.33 14.69
N TYR A 106 -7.05 -14.74 14.12
CA TYR A 106 -7.18 -15.02 12.70
C TYR A 106 -8.57 -14.64 12.21
N ALA A 107 -8.64 -14.34 10.93
CA ALA A 107 -9.89 -13.92 10.32
C ALA A 107 -9.91 -14.23 8.84
N THR A 108 -11.13 -14.29 8.34
CA THR A 108 -11.42 -14.14 6.92
C THR A 108 -12.08 -12.79 6.71
N ILE A 109 -11.60 -12.02 5.76
CA ILE A 109 -12.24 -10.78 5.32
C ILE A 109 -12.69 -10.91 3.88
N ARG A 110 -13.83 -10.31 3.55
CA ARG A 110 -14.48 -10.46 2.25
C ARG A 110 -14.95 -9.10 1.72
N LEU A 111 -14.73 -8.90 0.43
CA LEU A 111 -15.21 -7.74 -0.32
C LEU A 111 -15.79 -8.18 -1.65
N LYS A 112 -16.94 -7.63 -2.03
CA LYS A 112 -17.51 -7.80 -3.36
C LYS A 112 -17.23 -6.56 -4.20
N VAL A 113 -16.52 -6.76 -5.30
CA VAL A 113 -16.18 -5.71 -6.27
C VAL A 113 -17.16 -5.80 -7.44
N LYS A 114 -18.02 -4.79 -7.58
CA LYS A 114 -18.97 -4.69 -8.69
C LYS A 114 -18.32 -4.00 -9.89
N SER A 115 -18.39 -4.63 -11.04
CA SER A 115 -17.93 -4.08 -12.32
C SER A 115 -18.99 -4.24 -13.41
N ASP A 116 -19.08 -3.27 -14.32
CA ASP A 116 -20.01 -3.29 -15.46
C ASP A 116 -19.48 -4.04 -16.68
N LYS A 117 -18.19 -4.39 -16.67
CA LYS A 117 -17.48 -5.04 -17.77
C LYS A 117 -16.42 -6.03 -17.26
N LYS A 118 -15.91 -6.85 -18.18
CA LYS A 118 -14.73 -7.67 -17.89
C LYS A 118 -13.49 -6.77 -17.85
N LEU A 119 -12.67 -6.91 -16.82
CA LEU A 119 -11.45 -6.11 -16.64
C LEU A 119 -10.27 -7.03 -16.31
N ASN A 120 -9.12 -6.78 -16.95
CA ASN A 120 -7.85 -7.37 -16.56
C ASN A 120 -7.05 -6.28 -15.85
N LEU A 121 -6.82 -6.45 -14.56
CA LEU A 121 -6.22 -5.44 -13.68
C LEU A 121 -5.02 -6.04 -12.95
N MET A 122 -4.20 -5.19 -12.37
CA MET A 122 -3.18 -5.59 -11.40
C MET A 122 -3.65 -5.23 -10.00
N VAL A 123 -3.51 -6.16 -9.07
CA VAL A 123 -3.68 -5.92 -7.63
C VAL A 123 -2.30 -5.90 -6.99
N ASN A 124 -2.01 -4.84 -6.25
CA ASN A 124 -0.84 -4.72 -5.40
C ASN A 124 -1.22 -5.15 -3.97
N LEU A 125 -0.72 -6.31 -3.57
CA LEU A 125 -0.83 -6.84 -2.21
C LEU A 125 0.47 -6.51 -1.48
N LYS A 126 0.42 -5.48 -0.65
CA LYS A 126 1.49 -5.13 0.29
C LYS A 126 1.51 -6.08 1.50
N GLU A 127 2.40 -5.80 2.43
CA GLU A 127 2.70 -6.63 3.59
C GLU A 127 1.49 -6.78 4.52
N PHE A 128 0.99 -8.01 4.69
CA PHE A 128 0.06 -8.34 5.77
C PHE A 128 0.84 -8.71 7.03
N MET A 129 0.30 -8.32 8.18
CA MET A 129 0.85 -8.67 9.49
C MET A 129 0.07 -9.89 10.02
N THR A 130 0.48 -11.14 9.79
CA THR A 130 1.82 -11.58 9.30
C THR A 130 1.80 -12.55 8.12
N ASN A 131 0.62 -12.95 7.65
CA ASN A 131 0.45 -13.85 6.52
C ASN A 131 -0.89 -13.60 5.85
N TYR A 132 -1.03 -14.13 4.64
CA TYR A 132 -2.32 -14.16 3.96
C TYR A 132 -2.44 -15.27 2.93
N ARG A 133 -3.69 -15.64 2.64
CA ARG A 133 -4.11 -16.23 1.36
C ARG A 133 -5.13 -15.30 0.72
N PHE A 134 -4.92 -14.97 -0.55
CA PHE A 134 -5.78 -14.09 -1.32
C PHE A 134 -6.48 -14.90 -2.42
N TYR A 135 -7.80 -14.86 -2.40
CA TYR A 135 -8.65 -15.50 -3.39
C TYR A 135 -9.45 -14.46 -4.17
N LEU A 136 -9.73 -14.78 -5.42
CA LEU A 136 -10.66 -14.04 -6.26
C LEU A 136 -11.59 -15.02 -6.97
N ASN A 137 -12.90 -14.84 -6.79
CA ASN A 137 -13.93 -15.68 -7.43
C ASN A 137 -13.72 -17.19 -7.21
N GLY A 138 -13.17 -17.58 -6.05
CA GLY A 138 -12.85 -18.97 -5.73
C GLY A 138 -11.40 -19.39 -5.96
N ASP A 139 -10.68 -18.70 -6.85
CA ASP A 139 -9.32 -19.08 -7.19
C ASP A 139 -8.30 -18.51 -6.20
N LEU A 140 -7.41 -19.34 -5.68
CA LEU A 140 -6.27 -18.92 -4.86
C LEU A 140 -5.19 -18.27 -5.76
N LEU A 141 -5.04 -16.95 -5.69
CA LEU A 141 -4.15 -16.21 -6.58
C LEU A 141 -2.82 -15.78 -5.94
N ALA A 142 -2.78 -15.62 -4.62
CA ALA A 142 -1.55 -15.29 -3.90
C ALA A 142 -1.52 -15.89 -2.50
N VAL A 143 -0.31 -16.27 -2.08
CA VAL A 143 -0.01 -16.79 -0.75
C VAL A 143 1.24 -16.08 -0.23
N ASN A 144 1.20 -15.67 1.02
CA ASN A 144 2.36 -15.12 1.71
C ASN A 144 2.36 -15.67 3.15
N GLY A 145 3.28 -16.59 3.43
CA GLY A 145 3.24 -17.39 4.65
C GLY A 145 2.04 -18.34 4.68
N THR A 146 1.70 -18.80 5.87
CA THR A 146 0.59 -19.75 6.08
C THR A 146 -0.29 -19.25 7.23
N PRO A 147 -1.54 -18.83 6.95
CA PRO A 147 -2.51 -18.59 8.00
C PRO A 147 -2.80 -19.85 8.79
N GLY A 148 -2.79 -19.74 10.11
CA GLY A 148 -3.09 -20.83 11.05
C GLY A 148 -4.06 -20.38 12.14
N THR A 149 -4.57 -21.33 12.92
CA THR A 149 -5.47 -21.03 14.05
C THR A 149 -4.72 -20.92 15.38
N THR A 150 -3.45 -21.32 15.37
CA THR A 150 -2.52 -21.28 16.50
C THR A 150 -1.18 -20.67 16.08
N ARG A 151 -0.32 -20.38 17.07
CA ARG A 151 1.03 -19.84 16.81
C ARG A 151 1.89 -20.84 16.04
N GLU A 152 1.72 -22.12 16.31
CA GLU A 152 2.51 -23.21 15.75
C GLU A 152 2.13 -23.51 14.29
N GLU A 153 0.84 -23.36 13.95
CA GLU A 153 0.33 -23.53 12.58
C GLU A 153 0.59 -22.30 11.70
N SER A 154 0.66 -21.11 12.31
CA SER A 154 0.84 -19.85 11.60
C SER A 154 2.31 -19.62 11.22
N VAL A 155 2.60 -19.51 9.93
CA VAL A 155 3.94 -19.15 9.43
C VAL A 155 3.90 -17.71 8.90
N PRO A 156 4.67 -16.77 9.50
CA PRO A 156 4.72 -15.39 9.05
C PRO A 156 5.63 -15.23 7.81
N GLN A 157 5.30 -14.32 6.91
CA GLN A 157 6.15 -13.95 5.78
C GLN A 157 5.84 -12.52 5.32
N TYR A 158 6.88 -11.73 5.06
CA TYR A 158 6.78 -10.33 4.63
C TYR A 158 7.22 -10.22 3.17
N TYR A 159 6.25 -10.22 2.26
CA TYR A 159 6.51 -10.13 0.84
C TYR A 159 5.39 -9.42 0.09
N GLN A 160 5.74 -8.33 -0.60
CA GLN A 160 4.82 -7.62 -1.48
C GLN A 160 4.67 -8.37 -2.81
N GLN A 161 3.44 -8.55 -3.25
CA GLN A 161 3.09 -9.22 -4.50
C GLN A 161 2.28 -8.30 -5.41
N ASN A 162 2.55 -8.37 -6.71
CA ASN A 162 1.69 -7.80 -7.74
C ASN A 162 1.14 -8.95 -8.55
N ILE A 163 -0.18 -9.10 -8.53
CA ILE A 163 -0.86 -10.18 -9.24
C ILE A 163 -1.78 -9.59 -10.30
N ILE A 164 -1.82 -10.23 -11.47
CA ILE A 164 -2.80 -9.90 -12.49
C ILE A 164 -4.08 -10.65 -12.17
N VAL A 165 -5.19 -9.93 -12.14
CA VAL A 165 -6.51 -10.46 -11.83
C VAL A 165 -7.48 -10.18 -12.98
N SER A 166 -8.45 -11.08 -13.15
CA SER A 166 -9.53 -10.92 -14.13
C SER A 166 -10.85 -10.76 -13.41
N LEU A 167 -11.43 -9.56 -13.47
CA LEU A 167 -12.80 -9.33 -13.01
C LEU A 167 -13.78 -9.66 -14.13
N HIS A 168 -14.87 -10.34 -13.79
CA HIS A 168 -16.03 -10.53 -14.64
C HIS A 168 -16.98 -9.34 -14.53
N LYS A 169 -17.87 -9.20 -15.51
CA LYS A 169 -19.02 -8.31 -15.40
C LYS A 169 -19.94 -8.82 -14.26
N GLY A 170 -20.34 -7.93 -13.37
CA GLY A 170 -21.14 -8.23 -12.19
C GLY A 170 -20.33 -8.13 -10.90
N LEU A 171 -20.70 -8.93 -9.90
CA LEU A 171 -20.01 -9.00 -8.62
C LEU A 171 -18.84 -9.98 -8.70
N ASN A 172 -17.68 -9.55 -8.20
CA ASN A 172 -16.48 -10.36 -8.05
C ASN A 172 -16.14 -10.45 -6.58
N GLU A 173 -15.86 -11.63 -6.08
CA GLU A 173 -15.59 -11.86 -4.67
C GLU A 173 -14.09 -11.90 -4.41
N ILE A 174 -13.62 -11.00 -3.56
CA ILE A 174 -12.29 -11.07 -2.96
C ILE A 174 -12.46 -11.68 -1.56
N LEU A 175 -11.68 -12.72 -1.28
CA LEU A 175 -11.59 -13.34 0.03
C LEU A 175 -10.14 -13.34 0.49
N ILE A 176 -9.88 -12.89 1.71
CA ILE A 176 -8.54 -12.90 2.30
C ILE A 176 -8.59 -13.59 3.65
N GLN A 177 -7.83 -14.68 3.76
CA GLN A 177 -7.55 -15.33 5.03
C GLN A 177 -6.27 -14.74 5.61
N SER A 178 -6.25 -14.38 6.88
CA SER A 178 -5.05 -13.88 7.56
C SER A 178 -5.03 -14.30 9.02
N SER A 179 -3.83 -14.49 9.55
CA SER A 179 -3.59 -14.72 10.98
C SER A 179 -2.40 -13.91 11.48
N ASN A 180 -2.47 -13.53 12.75
CA ASN A 180 -1.37 -12.92 13.47
C ASN A 180 -1.18 -13.62 14.80
N PHE A 181 -0.07 -14.35 14.93
CA PHE A 181 0.40 -14.88 16.20
C PHE A 181 1.82 -14.44 16.53
N HIS A 182 2.50 -13.75 15.62
CA HIS A 182 3.93 -13.47 15.71
C HIS A 182 4.26 -11.98 15.82
N HIS A 183 3.31 -11.09 15.55
CA HIS A 183 3.51 -9.66 15.61
C HIS A 183 2.59 -9.00 16.64
N ARG A 184 3.03 -7.90 17.24
CA ARG A 184 2.21 -7.13 18.21
C ARG A 184 0.99 -6.47 17.56
N SER A 185 1.00 -6.36 16.24
CA SER A 185 -0.07 -5.75 15.46
C SER A 185 -0.56 -6.72 14.40
N GLY A 186 -1.84 -7.07 14.44
CA GLY A 186 -2.50 -7.85 13.42
C GLY A 186 -3.44 -7.00 12.58
N GLY A 187 -3.82 -7.55 11.43
CA GLY A 187 -4.61 -6.87 10.41
C GLY A 187 -3.75 -6.37 9.27
N TYR A 188 -4.23 -5.32 8.61
CA TYR A 188 -3.67 -4.83 7.37
C TYR A 188 -3.53 -3.31 7.39
N TYR A 189 -2.29 -2.83 7.47
CA TYR A 189 -2.01 -1.40 7.56
C TYR A 189 -2.02 -0.70 6.20
N ASP A 190 -1.56 -1.41 5.19
CA ASP A 190 -1.37 -0.86 3.86
C ASP A 190 -2.66 -0.90 3.04
N ASP A 191 -2.78 -0.08 2.01
CA ASP A 191 -3.91 -0.21 1.09
C ASP A 191 -3.68 -1.35 0.09
N ILE A 192 -4.77 -2.05 -0.27
CA ILE A 192 -4.80 -2.85 -1.50
C ILE A 192 -5.15 -1.93 -2.65
N GLU A 193 -4.23 -1.81 -3.60
CA GLU A 193 -4.42 -1.02 -4.82
C GLU A 193 -4.80 -1.95 -5.97
N ILE A 194 -5.84 -1.58 -6.71
CA ILE A 194 -6.22 -2.24 -7.97
C ILE A 194 -6.19 -1.22 -9.10
N GLY A 195 -5.59 -1.58 -10.23
CA GLY A 195 -5.40 -0.64 -11.32
C GLY A 195 -5.13 -1.29 -12.67
N GLU A 196 -5.11 -0.47 -13.71
CA GLU A 196 -4.67 -0.89 -15.03
C GLU A 196 -3.22 -1.37 -14.97
N VAL A 197 -2.92 -2.48 -15.65
CA VAL A 197 -1.65 -3.18 -15.54
C VAL A 197 -0.46 -2.30 -15.93
N GLN A 198 -0.54 -1.62 -17.08
CA GLN A 198 0.56 -0.75 -17.53
C GLN A 198 0.73 0.44 -16.59
N TYR A 199 -0.35 1.07 -16.16
CA TYR A 199 -0.29 2.18 -15.20
C TYR A 199 0.41 1.76 -13.91
N MET A 200 0.04 0.62 -13.33
CA MET A 200 0.64 0.09 -12.10
C MET A 200 2.14 -0.22 -12.28
N ILE A 201 2.53 -0.76 -13.43
CA ILE A 201 3.94 -1.00 -13.77
C ILE A 201 4.72 0.32 -13.89
N HIS A 202 4.20 1.30 -14.64
CA HIS A 202 4.86 2.60 -14.83
C HIS A 202 4.99 3.35 -13.50
N LYS A 203 3.95 3.32 -12.66
CA LYS A 203 3.97 3.88 -11.31
C LYS A 203 5.10 3.27 -10.48
N ARG A 204 5.26 1.94 -10.52
CA ARG A 204 6.33 1.22 -9.81
C ARG A 204 7.73 1.57 -10.35
N ILE A 205 7.89 1.60 -11.67
CA ILE A 205 9.17 1.95 -12.30
C ILE A 205 9.56 3.40 -11.95
N GLY A 206 8.60 4.32 -11.94
CA GLY A 206 8.81 5.71 -11.53
C GLY A 206 9.29 5.82 -10.08
N ALA A 207 8.66 5.07 -9.16
CA ALA A 207 9.09 5.02 -7.76
C ALA A 207 10.52 4.48 -7.62
N ILE A 208 10.84 3.36 -8.29
CA ILE A 208 12.20 2.80 -8.31
C ILE A 208 13.22 3.80 -8.88
N GLY A 209 12.86 4.51 -9.96
CA GLY A 209 13.71 5.53 -10.55
C GLY A 209 14.00 6.68 -9.59
N PHE A 210 13.00 7.11 -8.81
CA PHE A 210 13.16 8.13 -7.78
C PHE A 210 14.04 7.63 -6.62
N ASP A 211 13.84 6.39 -6.16
CA ASP A 211 14.68 5.78 -5.12
C ASP A 211 16.14 5.67 -5.57
N LEU A 212 16.39 5.26 -6.82
CA LEU A 212 17.73 5.22 -7.40
C LEU A 212 18.35 6.61 -7.56
N PHE A 213 17.55 7.62 -7.90
CA PHE A 213 18.01 9.01 -7.93
C PHE A 213 18.44 9.49 -6.54
N LEU A 214 17.62 9.24 -5.51
CA LEU A 214 17.95 9.58 -4.13
C LEU A 214 19.20 8.84 -3.67
N PHE A 215 19.28 7.53 -3.91
CA PHE A 215 20.46 6.73 -3.60
C PHE A 215 21.71 7.29 -4.29
N GLY A 216 21.62 7.61 -5.59
CA GLY A 216 22.72 8.25 -6.33
C GLY A 216 23.14 9.59 -5.73
N SER A 217 22.18 10.41 -5.28
CA SER A 217 22.46 11.70 -4.64
C SER A 217 23.20 11.55 -3.30
N LEU A 218 22.79 10.58 -2.48
CA LEU A 218 23.45 10.25 -1.22
C LEU A 218 24.86 9.71 -1.48
N LEU A 219 25.02 8.83 -2.48
CA LEU A 219 26.31 8.29 -2.88
C LEU A 219 27.28 9.40 -3.32
N ILE A 220 26.84 10.37 -4.13
CA ILE A 220 27.66 11.50 -4.54
C ILE A 220 28.08 12.35 -3.32
N MET A 221 27.16 12.61 -2.39
CA MET A 221 27.49 13.34 -1.15
C MET A 221 28.50 12.58 -0.28
N ALA A 222 28.36 11.27 -0.15
CA ALA A 222 29.29 10.42 0.59
C ALA A 222 30.69 10.46 -0.07
N LEU A 223 30.78 10.30 -1.38
CA LEU A 223 32.04 10.35 -2.13
C LEU A 223 32.70 11.74 -2.06
N TYR A 224 31.92 12.81 -2.13
CA TYR A 224 32.41 14.17 -1.96
C TYR A 224 33.07 14.36 -0.58
N HIS A 225 32.38 13.97 0.50
CA HIS A 225 32.91 14.10 1.86
C HIS A 225 34.11 13.19 2.12
N LEU A 226 34.12 11.98 1.52
CA LEU A 226 35.26 11.08 1.57
C LEU A 226 36.48 11.69 0.86
N GLY A 227 36.28 12.28 -0.33
CA GLY A 227 37.33 13.01 -1.04
C GLY A 227 37.90 14.17 -0.21
N PHE A 228 37.04 14.98 0.41
CA PHE A 228 37.45 16.03 1.33
C PHE A 228 38.27 15.52 2.52
N PHE A 229 37.88 14.37 3.09
CA PHE A 229 38.65 13.74 4.17
C PHE A 229 40.04 13.30 3.69
N ILE A 230 40.15 12.69 2.50
CA ILE A 230 41.44 12.25 1.94
C ILE A 230 42.40 13.44 1.77
N PHE A 231 41.91 14.58 1.29
CA PHE A 231 42.72 15.80 1.16
C PHE A 231 42.98 16.52 2.50
N ARG A 232 42.13 16.32 3.50
CA ARG A 232 42.23 16.97 4.82
C ARG A 232 41.87 16.01 5.96
N THR A 233 42.78 15.08 6.21
CA THR A 233 42.59 13.99 7.18
C THR A 233 42.49 14.46 8.64
N SER A 234 42.82 15.73 8.92
CA SER A 234 42.69 16.33 10.25
C SER A 234 41.23 16.48 10.72
N ASN A 235 40.26 16.51 9.78
CA ASN A 235 38.85 16.71 10.11
C ASN A 235 38.05 15.40 9.98
N LYS A 236 38.08 14.57 11.04
CA LYS A 236 37.36 13.30 11.11
C LYS A 236 35.83 13.42 10.94
N SER A 237 35.25 14.60 11.16
CA SER A 237 33.81 14.83 10.97
C SER A 237 33.37 14.59 9.52
N THR A 238 34.25 14.88 8.55
CA THR A 238 33.97 14.62 7.12
C THR A 238 33.93 13.12 6.80
N LEU A 239 34.77 12.31 7.46
CA LEU A 239 34.73 10.85 7.35
C LEU A 239 33.46 10.27 7.98
N TYR A 240 33.10 10.72 9.19
CA TYR A 240 31.88 10.24 9.86
C TYR A 240 30.63 10.57 9.05
N PHE A 241 30.58 11.75 8.44
CA PHE A 241 29.47 12.13 7.56
C PHE A 241 29.42 11.26 6.29
N ALA A 242 30.57 10.99 5.67
CA ALA A 242 30.63 10.12 4.50
C ALA A 242 30.12 8.70 4.79
N ILE A 243 30.49 8.13 5.95
CA ILE A 243 30.05 6.79 6.36
C ILE A 243 28.56 6.78 6.73
N PHE A 244 28.08 7.81 7.43
CA PHE A 244 26.67 7.90 7.82
C PHE A 244 25.72 8.05 6.62
N THR A 245 26.18 8.71 5.56
CA THR A 245 25.37 8.99 4.36
C THR A 245 25.34 7.80 3.40
N LEU A 246 26.22 6.81 3.59
CA LEU A 246 26.30 5.58 2.81
C LEU A 246 25.39 4.50 3.42
#